data_AF-A0A5B9QST5-F1
#
_entry.id   AF-A0A5B9QST5-F1
#
_cell.length_a   1.000
_cell.length_b   1.000
_cell.length_c   1.000
_cell.angle_alpha   90.00
_cell.angle_beta   90.00
_cell.angle_gamma   90.00
#
_symmetry.space_group_name_H-M   'P 1'
#
loop_
_entity.id
_entity.type
_entity.pdbx_description
1 polymer ?
#
loop_
_entity_poly.entity_id
_entity_poly.type
_entity_poly.pdbx_seq_one_letter_code
_entity_poly.pdbx_strand_id
1 'polypeptide(L)'
;MTVRRKPLNRDPAATSLYDGGFAGTASRTEVLNSDMNSRFPTAVIFVTAATWAGFAIWLALYPNALLSGFGIESSTAAMRTEIRAFYGGVEMAIAVAMIVLWRRGLPAAALLVGSLPLIGAASGRCIGMLIDGFSAMHAGFAAVEITGAAVCLLASRKSP
;
A
#
# COMPACT_ATOMS: atom_id res chain seq x y z
N MET A 1 1.27 2.82 -48.24
CA MET A 1 -0.14 3.22 -48.32
C MET A 1 -0.38 4.28 -47.25
N THR A 2 -0.28 5.55 -47.63
CA THR A 2 -0.13 6.68 -46.70
C THR A 2 -1.46 7.41 -46.58
N VAL A 3 -2.12 7.29 -45.42
CA VAL A 3 -3.42 7.92 -45.16
C VAL A 3 -3.22 9.41 -44.87
N ARG A 4 -3.51 10.25 -45.86
CA ARG A 4 -3.53 11.72 -45.74
C ARG A 4 -4.77 12.13 -44.94
N ARG A 5 -4.61 12.56 -43.68
CA ARG A 5 -5.72 13.13 -42.91
C ARG A 5 -6.02 14.55 -43.38
N LYS A 6 -7.29 14.80 -43.70
CA LYS A 6 -7.85 16.11 -44.08
C LYS A 6 -7.81 17.03 -42.85
N PRO A 7 -7.31 18.28 -42.93
CA PRO A 7 -7.36 19.20 -41.80
C PRO A 7 -8.80 19.61 -41.50
N LEU A 8 -9.18 19.55 -40.22
CA LEU A 8 -10.46 20.01 -39.72
C LEU A 8 -10.53 21.53 -39.86
N ASN A 9 -11.51 22.02 -40.62
CA ASN A 9 -11.83 23.44 -40.73
C ASN A 9 -12.35 23.92 -39.36
N ARG A 10 -11.55 24.71 -38.63
CA ARG A 10 -12.00 25.36 -37.40
C ARG A 10 -12.63 26.70 -37.76
N ASP A 11 -13.92 26.79 -37.51
CA ASP A 11 -14.73 27.99 -37.70
C ASP A 11 -14.24 29.10 -36.75
N PRO A 12 -13.83 30.29 -37.24
CA PRO A 12 -13.31 31.38 -36.40
C PRO A 12 -14.41 32.17 -35.65
N ALA A 13 -15.68 31.77 -35.75
CA ALA A 13 -16.83 32.52 -35.22
C ALA A 13 -17.39 32.03 -33.86
N ALA A 14 -16.73 31.10 -33.15
CA ALA A 14 -17.12 30.69 -31.80
C ALA A 14 -16.23 31.29 -30.69
N THR A 15 -15.66 32.46 -30.97
CA THR A 15 -15.02 33.32 -29.96
C THR A 15 -15.99 34.44 -29.66
N SER A 16 -16.35 34.64 -28.38
CA SER A 16 -17.31 35.62 -27.86
C SER A 16 -18.72 35.07 -27.65
N LEU A 17 -18.98 34.62 -26.42
CA LEU A 17 -20.23 34.83 -25.65
C LEU A 17 -20.22 33.85 -24.47
N TYR A 18 -19.74 34.34 -23.32
CA TYR A 18 -19.86 33.91 -21.91
C TYR A 18 -18.64 34.52 -21.19
N ASP A 19 -18.61 35.85 -21.08
CA ASP A 19 -19.09 36.59 -19.92
C ASP A 19 -18.52 36.08 -18.59
N GLY A 20 -17.65 36.92 -18.03
CA GLY A 20 -17.15 36.80 -16.68
C GLY A 20 -18.29 36.91 -15.67
N GLY A 21 -18.29 36.01 -14.70
CA GLY A 21 -19.23 36.05 -13.59
C GLY A 21 -19.10 34.78 -12.77
N PHE A 22 -18.66 34.93 -11.52
CA PHE A 22 -18.54 33.87 -10.50
C PHE A 22 -17.48 32.80 -10.77
N ALA A 23 -16.20 33.20 -10.76
CA ALA A 23 -15.18 32.34 -10.17
C ALA A 23 -15.53 32.20 -8.69
N GLY A 24 -16.34 31.18 -8.39
CA GLY A 24 -16.82 30.87 -7.05
C GLY A 24 -15.63 30.83 -6.11
N THR A 25 -15.73 31.62 -5.04
CA THR A 25 -14.96 31.41 -3.82
C THR A 25 -15.30 30.01 -3.34
N ALA A 26 -14.61 28.98 -3.86
CA ALA A 26 -14.50 27.71 -3.17
C ALA A 26 -14.13 28.09 -1.75
N SER A 27 -15.03 27.80 -0.81
CA SER A 27 -14.85 28.25 0.57
C SER A 27 -13.46 27.78 1.00
N ARG A 28 -12.73 28.59 1.78
CA ARG A 28 -11.42 28.19 2.30
C ARG A 28 -11.45 26.78 2.93
N THR A 29 -12.61 26.36 3.44
CA THR A 29 -12.88 24.99 3.92
C THR A 29 -12.92 23.91 2.85
N GLU A 30 -13.40 24.17 1.62
CA GLU A 30 -13.39 23.20 0.50
C GLU A 30 -11.97 22.89 0.02
N VAL A 31 -11.13 23.92 -0.15
CA VAL A 31 -9.72 23.75 -0.57
C VAL A 31 -8.90 23.04 0.50
N LEU A 32 -9.10 23.39 1.78
CA LEU A 32 -8.45 22.67 2.89
C LEU A 32 -8.88 21.20 2.96
N ASN A 33 -10.15 20.89 2.69
CA ASN A 33 -10.64 19.52 2.66
C ASN A 33 -10.08 18.72 1.47
N SER A 34 -9.92 19.32 0.29
CA SER A 34 -9.30 18.62 -0.85
C SER A 34 -7.82 18.33 -0.62
N ASP A 35 -7.09 19.27 -0.01
CA ASP A 35 -5.67 19.11 0.29
C ASP A 35 -5.42 18.08 1.40
N MET A 36 -6.24 18.05 2.45
CA MET A 36 -6.14 17.06 3.51
C MET A 36 -6.47 15.64 3.02
N ASN A 37 -7.44 15.48 2.11
CA ASN A 37 -7.80 14.18 1.56
C ASN A 37 -6.69 13.55 0.69
N SER A 38 -5.85 14.34 0.03
CA SER A 38 -4.73 13.82 -0.77
C SER A 38 -3.51 13.37 0.06
N ARG A 39 -3.32 13.99 1.23
CA ARG A 39 -2.15 13.73 2.10
C ARG A 39 -2.29 12.45 2.92
N PHE A 40 -3.51 12.09 3.34
CA PHE A 40 -3.74 10.93 4.18
C PHE A 40 -3.34 9.59 3.49
N PRO A 41 -3.81 9.27 2.27
CA PRO A 41 -3.38 8.05 1.57
C PRO A 41 -1.88 7.98 1.35
N THR A 42 -1.28 9.12 1.00
CA THR A 42 0.18 9.24 0.80
C THR A 42 0.94 8.92 2.08
N ALA A 43 0.54 9.49 3.22
CA ALA A 43 1.16 9.21 4.50
C ALA A 43 1.05 7.72 4.88
N VAL A 44 -0.12 7.11 4.69
CA VAL A 44 -0.33 5.68 4.95
C VAL A 44 0.57 4.82 4.04
N ILE A 45 0.68 5.15 2.75
CA ILE A 45 1.58 4.43 1.83
C ILE A 45 3.02 4.46 2.34
N PHE A 46 3.53 5.63 2.70
CA PHE A 46 4.92 5.75 3.15
C PHE A 46 5.18 5.04 4.47
N VAL A 47 4.29 5.16 5.44
CA VAL A 47 4.42 4.46 6.73
C VAL A 47 4.37 2.95 6.54
N THR A 48 3.41 2.45 5.76
CA THR A 48 3.27 1.01 5.51
C THR A 48 4.44 0.47 4.69
N ALA A 49 4.87 1.18 3.64
CA ALA A 49 6.03 0.77 2.84
C ALA A 49 7.33 0.77 3.67
N ALA A 50 7.52 1.77 4.54
CA ALA A 50 8.66 1.80 5.45
C ALA A 50 8.62 0.64 6.47
N THR A 51 7.43 0.26 6.94
CA THR A 51 7.25 -0.88 7.83
C THR A 51 7.62 -2.20 7.15
N TRP A 52 7.09 -2.44 5.93
CA TRP A 52 7.47 -3.60 5.11
C TRP A 52 8.97 -3.64 4.82
N ALA A 53 9.56 -2.52 4.39
CA ALA A 53 10.99 -2.44 4.13
C ALA A 53 11.84 -2.67 5.38
N GLY A 54 11.40 -2.14 6.54
CA GLY A 54 12.08 -2.31 7.82
C GLY A 54 12.09 -3.77 8.27
N PHE A 55 10.94 -4.45 8.18
CA PHE A 55 10.83 -5.87 8.52
C PHE A 55 11.64 -6.75 7.55
N ALA A 56 11.57 -6.44 6.25
CA ALA A 56 12.37 -7.06 5.21
C ALA A 56 13.87 -6.99 5.47
N ILE A 57 14.39 -5.78 5.75
CA ILE A 57 15.82 -5.58 6.05
C ILE A 57 16.19 -6.32 7.32
N TRP A 58 15.37 -6.23 8.36
CA TRP A 58 15.65 -6.88 9.63
C TRP A 58 15.77 -8.40 9.48
N LEU A 59 14.82 -9.06 8.82
CA LEU A 59 14.84 -10.52 8.64
C LEU A 59 15.79 -11.01 7.56
N ALA A 60 16.16 -10.16 6.59
CA ALA A 60 17.25 -10.44 5.68
C ALA A 60 18.60 -10.56 6.42
N LEU A 61 18.84 -9.65 7.37
CA LEU A 61 20.09 -9.60 8.15
C LEU A 61 20.09 -10.60 9.33
N TYR A 62 18.95 -10.77 10.02
CA TYR A 62 18.83 -11.56 11.24
C TYR A 62 17.71 -12.61 11.16
N PRO A 63 17.80 -13.60 10.24
CA PRO A 63 16.71 -14.57 10.00
C PRO A 63 16.39 -15.47 11.21
N ASN A 64 17.31 -15.62 12.16
CA ASN A 64 17.08 -16.40 13.37
C ASN A 64 16.14 -15.71 14.37
N ALA A 65 15.93 -14.39 14.26
CA ALA A 65 15.06 -13.65 15.16
C ALA A 65 13.61 -14.16 15.07
N LEU A 66 13.12 -14.42 13.86
CA LEU A 66 11.77 -14.95 13.65
C LEU A 66 11.65 -16.41 14.09
N LEU A 67 12.65 -17.23 13.76
CA LEU A 67 12.69 -18.65 14.15
C LEU A 67 12.65 -18.83 15.67
N SER A 68 13.43 -18.02 16.40
CA SER A 68 13.43 -18.02 17.86
C SER A 68 12.06 -17.61 18.42
N GLY A 69 11.39 -16.64 17.77
CA GLY A 69 10.01 -16.26 18.11
C GLY A 69 8.99 -17.39 17.90
N PHE A 70 9.27 -18.33 16.99
CA PHE A 70 8.46 -19.54 16.78
C PHE A 70 8.86 -20.72 17.65
N GLY A 71 9.79 -20.54 18.61
CA GLY A 71 10.29 -21.62 19.47
C GLY A 71 11.26 -22.58 18.76
N ILE A 72 11.82 -22.18 17.62
CA ILE A 72 12.82 -22.97 16.88
C ILE A 72 14.21 -22.57 17.37
N GLU A 73 14.81 -23.42 18.21
CA GLU A 73 16.11 -23.15 18.83
C GLU A 73 17.31 -23.45 17.92
N SER A 74 17.14 -24.26 16.87
CA SER A 74 18.19 -24.57 15.92
C SER A 74 17.72 -24.37 14.47
N SER A 75 18.57 -23.76 13.65
CA SER A 75 18.25 -23.46 12.24
C SER A 75 19.27 -24.03 11.28
N THR A 76 18.78 -24.59 10.17
CA THR A 76 19.64 -25.01 9.06
C THR A 76 19.92 -23.84 8.11
N ALA A 77 20.92 -24.00 7.23
CA ALA A 77 21.18 -23.01 6.19
C ALA A 77 19.97 -22.82 5.26
N ALA A 78 19.27 -23.92 4.91
CA ALA A 78 18.06 -23.88 4.09
C ALA A 78 16.95 -23.05 4.75
N MET A 79 16.65 -23.28 6.03
CA MET A 79 15.64 -22.50 6.76
C MET A 79 15.97 -21.01 6.77
N ARG A 80 17.23 -20.63 7.01
CA ARG A 80 17.64 -19.22 6.98
C ARG A 80 17.55 -18.63 5.57
N THR A 81 17.79 -19.41 4.52
CA THR A 81 17.60 -18.96 3.14
C THR A 81 16.13 -18.69 2.85
N GLU A 82 15.23 -19.58 3.28
CA GLU A 82 13.78 -19.39 3.14
C GLU A 82 13.29 -18.11 3.84
N ILE A 83 13.76 -17.86 5.07
CA ILE A 83 13.40 -16.61 5.77
C ILE A 83 13.85 -15.38 5.00
N ARG A 84 15.08 -15.38 4.45
CA ARG A 84 15.57 -14.24 3.65
C ARG A 84 14.80 -14.09 2.34
N ALA A 85 14.45 -15.19 1.69
CA ALA A 85 13.73 -15.15 0.41
C ALA A 85 12.31 -14.61 0.58
N PHE A 86 11.55 -15.17 1.52
CA PHE A 86 10.16 -14.77 1.75
C PHE A 86 10.07 -13.48 2.57
N TYR A 87 10.53 -13.50 3.82
CA TYR A 87 10.35 -12.35 4.71
C TYR A 87 11.30 -11.19 4.39
N GLY A 88 12.46 -11.47 3.79
CA GLY A 88 13.34 -10.40 3.28
C GLY A 88 12.94 -9.94 1.87
N GLY A 89 12.97 -10.85 0.90
CA GLY A 89 12.79 -10.53 -0.51
C GLY A 89 11.37 -10.13 -0.89
N VAL A 90 10.37 -10.95 -0.53
CA VAL A 90 8.96 -10.67 -0.92
C VAL A 90 8.44 -9.42 -0.22
N GLU A 91 8.75 -9.23 1.05
CA GLU A 91 8.34 -8.02 1.79
C GLU A 91 8.98 -6.74 1.23
N MET A 92 10.27 -6.80 0.88
CA MET A 92 10.92 -5.68 0.19
C MET A 92 10.25 -5.40 -1.15
N ALA A 93 9.89 -6.44 -1.90
CA ALA A 93 9.17 -6.29 -3.17
C ALA A 93 7.80 -5.64 -2.99
N ILE A 94 7.06 -5.96 -1.91
CA ILE A 94 5.80 -5.29 -1.55
C ILE A 94 6.06 -3.80 -1.32
N ALA A 95 7.03 -3.44 -0.47
CA ALA A 95 7.37 -2.04 -0.20
C ALA A 95 7.72 -1.26 -1.48
N VAL A 96 8.58 -1.84 -2.33
CA VAL A 96 8.96 -1.25 -3.62
C VAL A 96 7.75 -1.09 -4.54
N ALA A 97 6.90 -2.11 -4.64
CA ALA A 97 5.69 -2.06 -5.47
C ALA A 97 4.74 -0.94 -5.02
N MET A 98 4.56 -0.75 -3.71
CA MET A 98 3.78 0.36 -3.16
C MET A 98 4.33 1.71 -3.62
N ILE A 99 5.64 1.93 -3.51
CA ILE A 99 6.28 3.19 -3.93
C ILE A 99 6.17 3.40 -5.45
N VAL A 100 6.39 2.35 -6.25
CA VAL A 100 6.27 2.42 -7.72
C VAL A 100 4.84 2.78 -8.13
N LEU A 101 3.83 2.16 -7.53
CA LEU A 101 2.42 2.43 -7.84
C LEU A 101 2.02 3.85 -7.39
N TRP A 102 2.46 4.28 -6.22
CA TRP A 102 2.27 5.67 -5.78
C TRP A 102 2.89 6.68 -6.75
N ARG A 103 4.13 6.47 -7.18
CA ARG A 103 4.81 7.35 -8.17
C ARG A 103 4.10 7.38 -9.53
N ARG A 104 3.35 6.34 -9.88
CA ARG A 104 2.55 6.25 -11.11
C ARG A 104 1.16 6.87 -10.96
N GLY A 105 0.84 7.48 -9.83
CA GLY A 105 -0.48 8.07 -9.58
C GLY A 105 -1.56 7.02 -9.31
N LEU A 106 -1.19 5.83 -8.79
CA LEU A 106 -2.11 4.74 -8.46
C LEU A 106 -2.11 4.43 -6.95
N PRO A 107 -2.45 5.40 -6.07
CA PRO A 107 -2.38 5.22 -4.62
C PRO A 107 -3.34 4.14 -4.09
N ALA A 108 -4.53 3.99 -4.67
CA ALA A 108 -5.45 2.93 -4.29
C ALA A 108 -4.84 1.53 -4.51
N ALA A 109 -4.16 1.32 -5.65
CA ALA A 109 -3.47 0.08 -5.95
C ALA A 109 -2.28 -0.16 -5.01
N ALA A 110 -1.50 0.89 -4.70
CA ALA A 110 -0.41 0.81 -3.74
C ALA A 110 -0.91 0.34 -2.36
N LEU A 111 -2.01 0.90 -1.88
CA LEU A 111 -2.61 0.53 -0.60
C LEU A 111 -3.19 -0.89 -0.60
N LEU A 112 -3.79 -1.32 -1.71
CA LEU A 112 -4.23 -2.71 -1.86
C LEU A 112 -3.05 -3.69 -1.78
N VAL A 113 -1.95 -3.41 -2.49
CA VAL A 113 -0.71 -4.21 -2.43
C VAL A 113 -0.16 -4.30 -1.01
N GLY A 114 -0.22 -3.21 -0.24
CA GLY A 114 0.19 -3.23 1.16
C GLY A 114 -0.76 -3.97 2.10
N SER A 115 -2.07 -3.98 1.81
CA SER A 115 -3.11 -4.55 2.68
C SER A 115 -3.36 -6.04 2.49
N LEU A 116 -3.36 -6.54 1.25
CA LEU A 116 -3.73 -7.93 0.95
C LEU A 116 -2.82 -8.95 1.64
N PRO A 117 -1.48 -8.77 1.68
CA PRO A 117 -0.61 -9.69 2.42
C PRO A 117 -0.91 -9.70 3.92
N LEU A 118 -1.22 -8.54 4.52
CA LEU A 118 -1.60 -8.45 5.95
C LEU A 118 -2.90 -9.21 6.23
N ILE A 119 -3.90 -9.11 5.35
CA ILE A 119 -5.16 -9.86 5.48
C ILE A 119 -4.89 -11.37 5.41
N GLY A 120 -4.08 -11.80 4.43
CA GLY A 120 -3.69 -13.20 4.28
C GLY A 120 -2.96 -13.73 5.51
N ALA A 121 -1.98 -12.97 6.02
CA ALA A 121 -1.18 -13.33 7.17
C ALA A 121 -2.01 -13.39 8.47
N ALA A 122 -2.89 -12.42 8.71
CA ALA A 122 -3.80 -12.42 9.85
C ALA A 122 -4.77 -13.60 9.80
N SER A 123 -5.35 -13.86 8.62
CA SER A 123 -6.26 -14.99 8.41
C SER A 123 -5.56 -16.32 8.65
N GLY A 124 -4.35 -16.49 8.14
CA GLY A 124 -3.52 -17.67 8.38
C GLY A 124 -3.22 -17.90 9.86
N ARG A 125 -2.89 -16.84 10.61
CA ARG A 125 -2.69 -16.95 12.07
C ARG A 125 -3.97 -17.31 12.82
N CYS A 126 -5.10 -16.70 12.46
CA CYS A 126 -6.39 -17.04 13.08
C CYS A 126 -6.75 -18.51 12.84
N ILE A 127 -6.60 -18.99 11.60
CA ILE A 127 -6.85 -20.39 11.25
C ILE A 127 -5.88 -21.32 11.99
N GLY A 128 -4.58 -21.00 11.99
CA GLY A 128 -3.58 -21.78 12.72
C GLY A 128 -3.89 -21.89 14.21
N MET A 129 -4.26 -20.78 14.87
CA MET A 129 -4.65 -20.81 16.28
C MET A 129 -5.94 -21.61 16.54
N LEU A 130 -6.86 -21.67 15.58
CA LEU A 130 -8.08 -22.49 15.70
C LEU A 130 -7.79 -23.99 15.58
N ILE A 131 -6.79 -24.37 14.76
CA ILE A 131 -6.45 -25.77 14.49
C ILE A 131 -5.43 -26.29 15.49
N ASP A 132 -4.34 -25.54 15.71
CA ASP A 132 -3.15 -25.98 16.44
C ASP A 132 -3.11 -25.48 17.89
N GLY A 133 -4.03 -24.57 18.26
CA GLY A 133 -4.17 -24.02 19.61
C GLY A 133 -3.76 -22.55 19.75
N PHE A 134 -4.24 -21.93 20.82
CA PHE A 134 -4.06 -20.49 21.03
C PHE A 134 -2.61 -20.11 21.36
N SER A 135 -2.13 -19.02 20.76
CA SER A 135 -0.87 -18.37 21.08
C SER A 135 -1.06 -16.86 21.20
N ALA A 136 -0.77 -16.31 22.38
CA ALA A 136 -0.89 -14.86 22.63
C ALA A 136 0.01 -14.04 21.69
N MET A 137 1.18 -14.56 21.32
CA MET A 137 2.08 -13.91 20.37
C MET A 137 1.45 -13.83 18.98
N HIS A 138 0.90 -14.94 18.47
CA HIS A 138 0.24 -14.95 17.16
C HIS A 138 -1.04 -14.11 17.15
N ALA A 139 -1.79 -14.07 18.25
CA ALA A 139 -2.92 -13.16 18.42
C ALA A 139 -2.48 -11.69 18.35
N GLY A 140 -1.37 -11.34 19.00
CA GLY A 140 -0.78 -10.00 18.92
C GLY A 140 -0.38 -9.61 17.50
N PHE A 141 0.31 -10.50 16.77
CA PHE A 141 0.65 -10.26 15.37
C PHE A 141 -0.59 -10.12 14.49
N ALA A 142 -1.59 -10.99 14.64
CA ALA A 142 -2.84 -10.91 13.89
C ALA A 142 -3.56 -9.57 14.13
N ALA A 143 -3.58 -9.07 15.37
CA ALA A 143 -4.18 -7.77 15.70
C ALA A 143 -3.48 -6.60 14.99
N VAL A 144 -2.14 -6.60 14.96
CA VAL A 144 -1.35 -5.58 14.25
C VAL A 144 -1.61 -5.64 12.75
N GLU A 145 -1.66 -6.85 12.18
CA GLU A 145 -1.92 -7.06 10.75
C GLU A 145 -3.32 -6.63 10.33
N ILE A 146 -4.35 -6.98 11.11
CA ILE A 146 -5.73 -6.51 10.89
C ILE A 146 -5.79 -4.99 10.96
N THR A 147 -5.10 -4.38 11.92
CA THR A 147 -5.06 -2.91 12.07
C THR A 147 -4.40 -2.27 10.86
N GLY A 148 -3.22 -2.75 10.46
CA GLY A 148 -2.52 -2.25 9.27
C GLY A 148 -3.32 -2.43 7.98
N ALA A 149 -3.95 -3.59 7.80
CA ALA A 149 -4.84 -3.85 6.68
C ALA A 149 -6.03 -2.89 6.65
N ALA A 150 -6.69 -2.69 7.79
CA ALA A 150 -7.83 -1.78 7.92
C ALA A 150 -7.44 -0.33 7.59
N VAL A 151 -6.31 0.15 8.11
CA VAL A 151 -5.80 1.50 7.81
C VAL A 151 -5.54 1.67 6.30
N CYS A 152 -4.90 0.69 5.66
CA CYS A 152 -4.67 0.72 4.22
C CYS A 152 -5.97 0.70 3.40
N LEU A 153 -6.93 -0.15 3.76
CA LEU A 153 -8.23 -0.24 3.08
C LEU A 153 -9.09 1.03 3.28
N LEU A 154 -9.01 1.66 4.45
CA LEU A 154 -9.72 2.92 4.69
C LEU A 154 -9.07 4.08 3.90
N ALA A 155 -7.75 4.08 3.78
CA ALA A 155 -7.02 5.04 2.97
C ALA A 155 -7.28 4.85 1.46
N SER A 156 -7.46 3.60 1.00
CA SER A 156 -7.69 3.31 -0.43
C SER A 156 -9.05 3.82 -0.90
N ARG A 157 -10.07 3.78 -0.04
CA ARG A 157 -11.40 4.37 -0.31
C ARG A 157 -11.39 5.89 -0.47
N LYS A 158 -10.37 6.57 0.06
CA LYS A 158 -10.20 8.03 -0.02
C LYS A 158 -9.20 8.44 -1.09
N SER A 159 -8.64 7.49 -1.81
CA SER A 159 -7.70 7.74 -2.89
C SER A 159 -8.46 8.11 -4.17
N PRO A 160 -8.00 9.11 -4.93
CA PRO A 160 -8.57 9.44 -6.25
C PRO A 160 -8.36 8.33 -7.28
#